data_AF-A0A1G5VLM2-F1
#
_entry.id   AF-A0A1G5VLM2-F1
#
_cell.length_a   1.000
_cell.length_b   1.000
_cell.length_c   1.000
_cell.angle_alpha   90.00
_cell.angle_beta   90.00
_cell.angle_gamma   90.00
#
_symmetry.space_group_name_H-M   'P 1'
#
loop_
_entity.id
_entity.type
_entity.pdbx_description
1 polymer ?
#
loop_
_entity_poly.entity_id
_entity_poly.type
_entity_poly.pdbx_seq_one_letter_code
_entity_poly.pdbx_strand_id
1 'polypeptide(L)'
;MRQLNQSELKEIQQAIFHKEISSAEVLAEIYDHYVSHLQDYPDKEFNNQLFELDQKFTYAYCHTLQSKFNKSVREDIGKTQWKVLQSYFCTSRWIYAAGILAIIFFVANQAKSQQEIGILLLSPLILLVIMSFVFDWRVRQKTRPIKRIFKEMGIPITSSASTPISERFYLPVMLAQVLIYFPTLLSIELPFSDLAPGIAAVITDLLILYMLSLLEVWKLKSKTAFI
;
A
#
# COMPACT_ATOMS: atom_id res chain seq x y z
N MET A 1 -11.52 -33.12 10.32
CA MET A 1 -12.24 -31.85 10.17
C MET A 1 -13.59 -32.13 9.54
N ARG A 2 -14.66 -31.81 10.26
CA ARG A 2 -16.04 -31.84 9.77
C ARG A 2 -16.22 -30.75 8.70
N GLN A 3 -17.12 -30.93 7.73
CA GLN A 3 -17.50 -29.85 6.81
C GLN A 3 -18.67 -29.07 7.42
N LEU A 4 -18.53 -27.76 7.53
CA LEU A 4 -19.59 -26.87 8.02
C LEU A 4 -20.68 -26.71 6.97
N ASN A 5 -21.94 -26.72 7.42
CA ASN A 5 -23.09 -26.46 6.57
C ASN A 5 -23.20 -24.98 6.20
N GLN A 6 -23.95 -24.67 5.14
CA GLN A 6 -24.14 -23.29 4.69
C GLN A 6 -24.80 -22.39 5.76
N SER A 7 -25.67 -22.95 6.60
CA SER A 7 -26.29 -22.23 7.73
C SER A 7 -25.26 -21.84 8.78
N GLU A 8 -24.40 -22.77 9.19
CA GLU A 8 -23.31 -22.55 10.16
C GLU A 8 -22.32 -21.49 9.64
N LEU A 9 -21.97 -21.56 8.36
CA LEU A 9 -21.11 -20.54 7.73
C LEU A 9 -21.77 -19.15 7.74
N LYS A 10 -23.08 -19.06 7.57
CA LYS A 10 -23.83 -17.80 7.66
C LYS A 10 -23.86 -17.25 9.08
N GLU A 11 -24.00 -18.12 10.08
CA GLU A 11 -23.96 -17.73 11.50
C GLU A 11 -22.56 -17.21 11.91
N ILE A 12 -21.50 -17.87 11.45
CA ILE A 12 -20.11 -17.39 11.63
C ILE A 12 -19.94 -16.01 10.99
N GLN A 13 -20.39 -15.85 9.75
CA GLN A 13 -20.35 -14.59 9.02
C GLN A 13 -21.08 -13.47 9.76
N GLN A 14 -22.26 -13.75 10.31
CA GLN A 14 -23.02 -12.80 11.12
C GLN A 14 -22.32 -12.47 12.43
N ALA A 15 -21.75 -13.45 13.15
CA ALA A 15 -21.01 -13.21 14.38
C ALA A 15 -19.82 -12.27 14.15
N ILE A 16 -19.05 -12.51 13.07
CA ILE A 16 -17.91 -11.68 12.68
C ILE A 16 -18.37 -10.29 12.20
N PHE A 17 -19.51 -10.20 11.50
CA PHE A 17 -20.05 -8.94 11.00
C PHE A 17 -20.26 -7.90 12.11
N HIS A 18 -20.82 -8.32 13.25
CA HIS A 18 -21.04 -7.43 14.40
C HIS A 18 -19.75 -6.88 15.02
N LYS A 19 -18.58 -7.37 14.61
CA LYS A 19 -17.27 -6.89 15.08
C LYS A 19 -16.69 -5.75 14.23
N GLU A 20 -17.36 -5.37 13.14
CA GLU A 20 -17.01 -4.22 12.27
C GLU A 20 -15.55 -4.18 11.79
N ILE A 21 -14.95 -5.34 11.52
CA ILE A 21 -13.56 -5.45 11.08
C ILE A 21 -13.45 -4.97 9.63
N SER A 22 -12.68 -3.90 9.40
CA SER A 22 -12.50 -3.30 8.07
C SER A 22 -11.23 -3.81 7.36
N SER A 23 -10.29 -4.39 8.09
CA SER A 23 -9.05 -4.97 7.54
C SER A 23 -9.31 -6.33 6.90
N ALA A 24 -9.02 -6.46 5.60
CA ALA A 24 -9.17 -7.72 4.86
C ALA A 24 -8.29 -8.84 5.45
N GLU A 25 -7.06 -8.52 5.85
CA GLU A 25 -6.10 -9.47 6.40
C GLU A 25 -6.57 -10.01 7.75
N VAL A 26 -6.96 -9.12 8.67
CA VAL A 26 -7.47 -9.51 9.99
C VAL A 26 -8.80 -10.25 9.87
N LEU A 27 -9.67 -9.81 8.96
CA LEU A 27 -10.95 -10.48 8.72
C LEU A 27 -10.76 -11.90 8.17
N ALA A 28 -9.82 -12.09 7.23
CA ALA A 28 -9.51 -13.41 6.69
C ALA A 28 -8.96 -14.35 7.77
N GLU A 29 -8.04 -13.88 8.61
CA GLU A 29 -7.46 -14.67 9.70
C GLU A 29 -8.51 -15.06 10.74
N ILE A 30 -9.35 -14.11 11.18
CA ILE A 30 -10.43 -14.39 12.14
C ILE A 30 -11.44 -15.36 11.54
N TYR A 31 -11.83 -15.17 10.28
CA TYR A 31 -12.73 -16.09 9.59
C TYR A 31 -12.15 -17.50 9.51
N ASP A 32 -10.88 -17.64 9.10
CA ASP A 32 -10.20 -18.94 9.03
C ASP A 32 -10.08 -19.59 10.41
N HIS A 33 -9.79 -18.80 11.45
CA HIS A 33 -9.74 -19.29 12.83
C HIS A 33 -11.10 -19.78 13.33
N TYR A 34 -12.19 -19.04 13.05
CA TYR A 34 -13.55 -19.49 13.38
C TYR A 34 -13.89 -20.79 12.65
N VAL A 35 -13.63 -20.86 11.35
CA VAL A 35 -13.94 -22.05 10.54
C VAL A 35 -13.14 -23.25 11.02
N SER A 36 -11.81 -23.13 11.12
CA SER A 36 -10.94 -24.23 11.56
C SER A 36 -11.29 -24.71 12.97
N HIS A 37 -11.49 -23.81 13.94
CA HIS A 37 -11.89 -24.17 15.31
C HIS A 37 -13.22 -24.92 15.29
N LEU A 38 -14.25 -24.41 14.60
CA LEU A 38 -15.59 -25.01 14.61
C LEU A 38 -15.67 -26.33 13.82
N GLN A 39 -14.74 -26.59 12.89
CA GLN A 39 -14.63 -27.86 12.18
C GLN A 39 -14.10 -29.02 13.04
N ASP A 40 -13.48 -28.71 14.18
CA ASP A 40 -12.91 -29.72 15.09
C ASP A 40 -13.94 -30.25 16.10
N TYR A 41 -15.09 -29.58 16.24
CA TYR A 41 -16.15 -29.95 17.17
C TYR A 41 -17.37 -30.60 16.48
N PRO A 42 -18.10 -31.49 17.18
CA PRO A 42 -19.32 -32.08 16.67
C PRO A 42 -20.46 -31.04 16.55
N ASP A 43 -21.43 -31.29 15.66
CA ASP A 43 -22.60 -30.40 15.42
C ASP A 43 -23.29 -29.92 16.70
N LYS A 44 -23.40 -30.83 17.70
CA LYS A 44 -24.11 -30.56 18.96
C LYS A 44 -23.44 -29.47 19.80
N GLU A 45 -22.13 -29.27 19.62
CA GLU A 45 -21.34 -28.31 20.38
C GLU A 45 -21.10 -27.00 19.63
N PHE A 46 -21.52 -26.92 18.35
CA PHE A 46 -21.29 -25.78 17.47
C PHE A 46 -21.71 -24.45 18.10
N ASN A 47 -22.96 -24.34 18.58
CA ASN A 47 -23.48 -23.09 19.15
C ASN A 47 -22.73 -22.67 20.42
N ASN A 48 -22.36 -23.63 21.27
CA ASN A 48 -21.62 -23.35 22.50
C ASN A 48 -20.21 -22.85 22.16
N GLN A 49 -19.53 -23.51 21.21
CA GLN A 49 -18.20 -23.13 20.77
C GLN A 49 -18.19 -21.80 20.00
N LEU A 50 -19.21 -21.53 19.19
CA LEU A 50 -19.38 -20.25 18.50
C LEU A 50 -19.56 -19.10 19.51
N PHE A 51 -20.36 -19.32 20.56
CA PHE A 51 -20.54 -18.35 21.64
C PHE A 51 -19.24 -18.11 22.44
N GLU A 52 -18.50 -19.16 22.76
CA GLU A 52 -17.19 -19.05 23.41
C GLU A 52 -16.17 -18.28 22.56
N LEU A 53 -16.15 -18.53 21.24
CA LEU A 53 -15.34 -17.76 20.30
C LEU A 53 -15.77 -16.29 20.27
N ASP A 54 -17.07 -16.01 20.25
CA ASP A 54 -17.58 -14.65 20.20
C ASP A 54 -17.24 -13.83 21.45
N GLN A 55 -17.17 -14.48 22.61
CA GLN A 55 -16.69 -13.89 23.85
C GLN A 55 -15.18 -13.61 23.83
N LYS A 56 -14.38 -14.44 23.15
CA LYS A 56 -12.94 -14.20 22.97
C LYS A 56 -12.69 -13.05 21.99
N PHE A 57 -13.37 -13.09 20.84
CA PHE A 57 -13.27 -12.08 19.78
C PHE A 57 -14.33 -11.00 19.97
N THR A 58 -14.23 -10.26 21.08
CA THR A 58 -15.08 -9.10 21.32
C THR A 58 -14.78 -7.97 20.32
N TYR A 59 -15.75 -7.06 20.12
CA TYR A 59 -15.57 -5.85 19.31
C TYR A 59 -14.28 -5.10 19.68
N ALA A 60 -14.09 -4.82 20.97
CA ALA A 60 -12.92 -4.09 21.47
C ALA A 60 -11.61 -4.83 21.19
N TYR A 61 -11.60 -6.16 21.32
CA TYR A 61 -10.44 -6.97 21.01
C TYR A 61 -10.09 -6.91 19.51
N CYS A 62 -11.08 -7.09 18.64
CA CYS A 62 -10.92 -7.04 17.18
C CYS A 62 -10.42 -5.68 16.70
N HIS A 63 -10.97 -4.57 17.21
CA HIS A 63 -10.48 -3.22 16.88
C HIS A 63 -9.06 -2.96 17.39
N THR A 64 -8.72 -3.47 18.58
CA THR A 64 -7.35 -3.38 19.11
C THR A 64 -6.38 -4.18 18.26
N LEU A 65 -6.77 -5.39 17.84
CA LEU A 65 -5.99 -6.24 16.94
C LEU A 65 -5.76 -5.55 15.59
N GLN A 66 -6.83 -5.01 14.99
CA GLN A 66 -6.74 -4.26 13.73
C GLN A 66 -5.83 -3.04 13.86
N SER A 67 -5.96 -2.26 14.94
CA SER A 67 -5.12 -1.07 15.16
C SER A 67 -3.64 -1.45 15.32
N LYS A 68 -3.34 -2.48 16.12
CA LYS A 68 -1.97 -3.00 16.29
C LYS A 68 -1.40 -3.52 14.97
N PHE A 69 -2.18 -4.27 14.20
CA PHE A 69 -1.78 -4.80 12.90
C PHE A 69 -1.51 -3.68 11.89
N ASN A 70 -2.40 -2.69 11.80
CA ASN A 70 -2.21 -1.52 10.92
C ASN A 70 -0.93 -0.76 11.28
N LYS A 71 -0.68 -0.55 12.57
CA LYS A 71 0.54 0.11 13.06
C LYS A 71 1.79 -0.71 12.71
N SER A 72 1.79 -2.01 12.97
CA SER A 72 2.94 -2.87 12.70
C SER A 72 3.24 -2.95 11.20
N VAL A 73 2.22 -3.06 10.35
CA VAL A 73 2.35 -3.06 8.89
C VAL A 73 2.95 -1.73 8.40
N ARG A 74 2.47 -0.59 8.92
CA ARG A 74 2.99 0.73 8.53
C ARG A 74 4.47 0.88 8.88
N GLU A 75 4.86 0.49 10.10
CA GLU A 75 6.24 0.52 10.56
C GLU A 75 7.14 -0.42 9.76
N ASP A 76 6.67 -1.64 9.50
CA ASP A 76 7.39 -2.67 8.74
C ASP A 76 7.63 -2.25 7.29
N ILE A 77 6.63 -1.66 6.62
CA ILE A 77 6.80 -1.09 5.27
C ILE A 77 7.84 0.04 5.31
N GLY A 78 7.79 0.92 6.30
CA GLY A 78 8.77 2.01 6.45
C GLY A 78 10.20 1.50 6.65
N LYS A 79 10.38 0.54 7.57
CA LYS A 79 11.67 -0.12 7.81
C LYS A 79 12.17 -0.84 6.56
N THR A 80 11.29 -1.52 5.83
CA THR A 80 11.64 -2.23 4.60
C THR A 80 12.07 -1.24 3.51
N GLN A 81 11.34 -0.14 3.33
CA GLN A 81 11.68 0.90 2.36
C GLN A 81 13.05 1.53 2.66
N TRP A 82 13.31 1.83 3.94
CA TRP A 82 14.60 2.36 4.35
C TRP A 82 15.75 1.38 4.09
N LYS A 83 15.57 0.10 4.40
CA LYS A 83 16.56 -0.96 4.10
C LYS A 83 16.82 -1.10 2.60
N VAL A 84 15.77 -1.05 1.78
CA VAL A 84 15.89 -1.07 0.32
C VAL A 84 16.69 0.13 -0.17
N LEU A 85 16.37 1.33 0.32
CA LEU A 85 17.09 2.54 -0.03
C LEU A 85 18.57 2.44 0.33
N GLN A 86 18.88 2.02 1.56
CA GLN A 86 20.27 1.78 2.00
C GLN A 86 21.00 0.77 1.12
N SER A 87 20.30 -0.27 0.63
CA SER A 87 20.90 -1.29 -0.24
C SER A 87 21.39 -0.73 -1.59
N TYR A 88 20.78 0.34 -2.11
CA TYR A 88 21.24 1.00 -3.34
C TYR A 88 22.57 1.74 -3.15
N PHE A 89 22.91 2.11 -1.92
CA PHE A 89 24.18 2.77 -1.60
C PHE A 89 25.29 1.78 -1.19
N CYS A 90 25.03 0.47 -1.22
CA CYS A 90 26.06 -0.56 -1.07
C CYS A 90 26.86 -0.77 -2.37
N THR A 91 28.14 -1.10 -2.24
CA THR A 91 29.19 -1.09 -3.31
C THR A 91 28.82 -1.78 -4.63
N SER A 92 28.01 -2.84 -4.61
CA SER A 92 27.61 -3.55 -5.84
C SER A 92 26.46 -2.87 -6.60
N ARG A 93 25.54 -2.19 -5.92
CA ARG A 93 24.36 -1.55 -6.54
C ARG A 93 24.54 -0.06 -6.80
N TRP A 94 25.49 0.57 -6.10
CA TRP A 94 25.79 1.99 -6.26
C TRP A 94 26.23 2.35 -7.68
N ILE A 95 26.96 1.46 -8.38
CA ILE A 95 27.38 1.70 -9.77
C ILE A 95 26.17 1.87 -10.71
N TYR A 96 25.13 1.05 -10.53
CA TYR A 96 23.90 1.17 -11.32
C TYR A 96 23.13 2.44 -10.99
N ALA A 97 23.03 2.78 -9.70
CA ALA A 97 22.40 4.03 -9.26
C ALA A 97 23.15 5.25 -9.84
N ALA A 98 24.47 5.31 -9.69
CA ALA A 98 25.31 6.37 -10.21
C ALA A 98 25.24 6.49 -11.74
N GLY A 99 25.17 5.36 -12.46
CA GLY A 99 24.98 5.35 -13.92
C GLY A 99 23.64 5.95 -14.34
N ILE A 100 22.55 5.60 -13.66
CA ILE A 100 21.22 6.17 -13.92
C ILE A 100 21.21 7.68 -13.65
N LEU A 101 21.77 8.11 -12.52
CA LEU A 101 21.93 9.53 -12.17
C LEU A 101 22.72 10.30 -13.24
N ALA A 102 23.85 9.74 -13.69
CA ALA A 102 24.68 10.36 -14.72
C ALA A 102 23.94 10.52 -16.06
N ILE A 103 23.14 9.52 -16.47
CA ILE A 103 22.32 9.59 -17.69
C ILE A 103 21.25 10.67 -17.55
N ILE A 104 20.53 10.72 -16.43
CA ILE A 104 19.48 11.71 -16.21
C ILE A 104 20.06 13.12 -16.16
N PHE A 105 21.19 13.30 -15.47
CA PHE A 105 21.90 14.57 -15.44
C PHE A 105 22.38 15.01 -16.83
N PHE A 106 22.90 14.07 -17.63
CA PHE A 106 23.30 14.35 -19.00
C PHE A 106 22.11 14.75 -19.89
N VAL A 107 20.97 14.07 -19.78
CA VAL A 107 19.73 14.40 -20.51
C VAL A 107 19.19 15.76 -20.06
N ALA A 108 19.20 16.03 -18.76
CA ALA A 108 18.72 17.30 -18.20
C ALA A 108 19.55 18.50 -18.67
N ASN A 109 20.88 18.36 -18.75
CA ASN A 109 21.75 19.42 -19.26
C ASN A 109 21.59 19.68 -20.77
N GLN A 110 20.94 18.79 -21.51
CA GLN A 110 20.60 19.03 -22.91
C GLN A 110 19.24 19.71 -23.09
N ALA A 111 18.41 19.78 -22.05
CA ALA A 111 17.14 20.49 -22.10
C ALA A 111 17.37 22.01 -22.13
N LYS A 112 17.00 22.64 -23.25
CA LYS A 112 17.16 24.09 -23.46
C LYS A 112 15.84 24.85 -23.36
N SER A 113 14.71 24.15 -23.52
CA SER A 113 13.37 24.74 -23.43
C SER A 113 12.72 24.48 -22.07
N GLN A 114 11.95 25.45 -21.56
CA GLN A 114 11.12 25.26 -20.37
C GLN A 114 10.14 24.08 -20.53
N GLN A 115 9.69 23.80 -21.76
CA GLN A 115 8.82 22.65 -22.04
C GLN A 115 9.54 21.32 -21.83
N GLU A 116 10.81 21.23 -22.22
CA GLU A 116 11.62 20.01 -22.06
C GLU A 116 11.91 19.73 -20.57
N ILE A 117 12.20 20.78 -19.80
CA ILE A 117 12.38 20.70 -18.34
C ILE A 117 11.08 20.23 -17.66
N GLY A 118 9.93 20.76 -18.10
CA GLY A 118 8.62 20.33 -17.61
C GLY A 118 8.34 18.85 -17.89
N ILE A 119 8.66 18.37 -19.09
CA ILE A 119 8.52 16.94 -19.44
C ILE A 119 9.43 16.07 -18.56
N LEU A 120 10.67 16.48 -18.33
CA LEU A 120 11.61 15.75 -17.48
C LEU A 120 11.05 15.56 -16.05
N LEU A 121 10.51 16.62 -15.46
CA LEU A 121 9.89 16.60 -14.13
C LEU A 121 8.58 15.81 -14.07
N LEU A 122 7.75 15.90 -15.12
CA LEU A 122 6.48 15.19 -15.19
C LEU A 122 6.67 13.68 -15.42
N SER A 123 7.73 13.27 -16.11
CA SER A 123 7.95 11.87 -16.47
C SER A 123 7.93 10.90 -15.28
N PRO A 124 8.65 11.11 -14.15
CA PRO A 124 8.56 10.22 -13.00
C PRO A 124 7.18 10.27 -12.31
N LEU A 125 6.49 11.42 -12.38
CA LEU A 125 5.15 11.57 -11.79
C LEU A 125 4.09 10.80 -12.56
N ILE A 126 4.14 10.85 -13.90
CA ILE A 126 3.26 10.06 -14.77
C ILE A 126 3.47 8.57 -14.48
N LEU A 127 4.72 8.14 -14.36
CA LEU A 127 5.04 6.75 -14.02
C LEU A 127 4.51 6.38 -12.62
N LEU A 128 4.63 7.24 -11.62
CA LEU A 128 4.02 7.05 -10.28
C LEU A 128 2.52 6.82 -10.38
N VAL A 129 1.81 7.64 -11.17
CA VAL A 129 0.36 7.52 -11.36
C VAL A 129 0.01 6.19 -12.02
N ILE A 130 0.68 5.82 -13.11
CA ILE A 130 0.46 4.52 -13.77
C ILE A 130 0.68 3.38 -12.77
N MET A 131 1.77 3.43 -12.00
CA MET A 131 2.07 2.39 -11.02
C MET A 131 1.03 2.34 -9.89
N SER A 132 0.48 3.48 -9.45
CA SER A 132 -0.63 3.48 -8.48
C SER A 132 -1.87 2.79 -9.02
N PHE A 133 -2.22 3.00 -10.30
CA PHE A 133 -3.36 2.33 -10.93
C PHE A 133 -3.15 0.82 -11.02
N VAL A 134 -1.95 0.39 -11.43
CA VAL A 134 -1.61 -1.04 -11.49
C VAL A 134 -1.63 -1.67 -10.09
N PHE A 135 -1.12 -0.95 -9.08
CA PHE A 135 -1.14 -1.37 -7.68
C PHE A 135 -2.58 -1.57 -7.19
N ASP A 136 -3.43 -0.56 -7.32
CA ASP A 136 -4.82 -0.60 -6.90
C ASP A 136 -5.60 -1.73 -7.61
N TRP A 137 -5.31 -1.94 -8.89
CA TRP A 137 -5.90 -3.04 -9.65
C TRP A 137 -5.53 -4.41 -9.07
N ARG A 138 -4.25 -4.64 -8.72
CA ARG A 138 -3.81 -5.90 -8.11
C ARG A 138 -4.39 -6.11 -6.71
N VAL A 139 -4.40 -5.07 -5.88
CA VAL A 139 -5.02 -5.12 -4.54
C VAL A 139 -6.50 -5.47 -4.65
N ARG A 140 -7.22 -4.87 -5.61
CA ARG A 140 -8.63 -5.23 -5.88
C ARG A 140 -8.76 -6.70 -6.26
N GLN A 141 -7.89 -7.25 -7.10
CA GLN A 141 -7.93 -8.67 -7.46
C GLN A 141 -7.72 -9.59 -6.25
N LYS A 142 -6.77 -9.27 -5.37
CA LYS A 142 -6.49 -10.08 -4.18
C LYS A 142 -7.50 -9.95 -3.05
N THR A 143 -8.15 -8.79 -2.90
CA THR A 143 -9.20 -8.58 -1.89
C THR A 143 -10.59 -9.06 -2.32
N ARG A 144 -10.80 -9.32 -3.62
CA ARG A 144 -12.07 -9.82 -4.17
C ARG A 144 -12.62 -11.09 -3.50
N PRO A 145 -11.83 -12.14 -3.19
CA PRO A 145 -12.35 -13.36 -2.56
C PRO A 145 -12.98 -13.08 -1.20
N ILE A 146 -12.29 -12.33 -0.33
CA ILE A 146 -12.79 -11.97 1.00
C ILE A 146 -14.02 -11.07 0.88
N LYS A 147 -13.99 -10.08 -0.04
CA LYS A 147 -15.15 -9.23 -0.33
C LYS A 147 -16.37 -10.01 -0.82
N ARG A 148 -16.18 -11.14 -1.52
CA ARG A 148 -17.28 -12.00 -1.96
C ARG A 148 -17.91 -12.75 -0.80
N ILE A 149 -17.11 -13.23 0.16
CA ILE A 149 -17.60 -13.93 1.36
C ILE A 149 -18.54 -13.03 2.17
N PHE A 150 -18.21 -11.74 2.28
CA PHE A 150 -18.97 -10.77 3.09
C PHE A 150 -19.85 -9.81 2.27
N LYS A 151 -20.11 -10.10 0.97
CA LYS A 151 -20.75 -9.17 0.03
C LYS A 151 -22.14 -8.72 0.48
N GLU A 152 -22.92 -9.61 1.10
CA GLU A 152 -24.30 -9.34 1.54
C GLU A 152 -24.36 -8.45 2.78
N MET A 153 -23.24 -8.27 3.48
CA MET A 153 -23.22 -7.66 4.81
C MET A 153 -22.77 -6.19 4.81
N GLY A 154 -22.31 -5.64 3.68
CA GLY A 154 -22.12 -4.18 3.53
C GLY A 154 -20.90 -3.55 4.22
N ILE A 155 -19.97 -4.33 4.79
CA ILE A 155 -18.73 -3.78 5.41
C ILE A 155 -17.76 -3.26 4.33
N PRO A 156 -17.22 -2.04 4.46
CA PRO A 156 -16.12 -1.57 3.62
C PRO A 156 -14.82 -2.31 3.96
N ILE A 157 -14.56 -3.41 3.27
CA ILE A 157 -13.32 -4.18 3.42
C ILE A 157 -12.20 -3.50 2.63
N THR A 158 -11.11 -3.18 3.33
CA THR A 158 -9.90 -2.54 2.77
C THR A 158 -8.67 -3.35 3.18
N SER A 159 -7.62 -3.35 2.34
CA SER A 159 -6.35 -3.98 2.73
C SER A 159 -5.59 -3.02 3.64
N SER A 160 -5.17 -3.51 4.80
CA SER A 160 -4.37 -2.75 5.76
C SER A 160 -3.00 -2.37 5.20
N ALA A 161 -2.46 -3.18 4.29
CA ALA A 161 -1.17 -2.94 3.69
C ALA A 161 -1.25 -2.09 2.41
N SER A 162 -2.42 -2.02 1.76
CA SER A 162 -2.59 -1.17 0.56
C SER A 162 -2.55 0.31 0.91
N THR A 163 -3.24 0.74 1.97
CA THR A 163 -3.35 2.15 2.36
C THR A 163 -1.99 2.85 2.53
N PRO A 164 -1.05 2.33 3.36
CA PRO A 164 0.25 2.99 3.55
C PRO A 164 1.16 2.93 2.32
N ILE A 165 0.89 2.07 1.33
CA ILE A 165 1.63 2.03 0.06
C ILE A 165 1.02 3.02 -0.93
N SER A 166 -0.31 3.06 -1.07
CA SER A 166 -1.02 4.02 -1.91
C SER A 166 -0.74 5.46 -1.47
N GLU A 167 -0.77 5.75 -0.16
CA GLU A 167 -0.38 7.07 0.38
C GLU A 167 1.02 7.49 -0.09
N ARG A 168 1.97 6.56 -0.11
CA ARG A 168 3.34 6.79 -0.55
C ARG A 168 3.46 7.00 -2.06
N PHE A 169 2.55 6.46 -2.88
CA PHE A 169 2.48 6.76 -4.31
C PHE A 169 1.88 8.15 -4.58
N TYR A 170 0.84 8.56 -3.84
CA TYR A 170 0.16 9.83 -4.08
C TYR A 170 0.89 11.05 -3.51
N LEU A 171 1.58 10.92 -2.38
CA LEU A 171 2.21 12.05 -1.69
C LEU A 171 3.19 12.84 -2.57
N PRO A 172 4.13 12.21 -3.32
CA PRO A 172 5.02 12.95 -4.20
C PRO A 172 4.28 13.68 -5.33
N VAL A 173 3.20 13.09 -5.85
CA VAL A 173 2.38 13.70 -6.92
C VAL A 173 1.65 14.93 -6.39
N MET A 174 1.05 14.82 -5.20
CA MET A 174 0.37 15.95 -4.55
C MET A 174 1.35 17.06 -4.18
N LEU A 175 2.52 16.70 -3.65
CA LEU A 175 3.55 17.66 -3.28
C LEU A 175 4.11 18.38 -4.52
N ALA A 176 4.30 17.66 -5.63
CA ALA A 176 4.69 18.27 -6.90
C ALA A 176 3.62 19.25 -7.42
N GLN A 177 2.34 18.90 -7.34
CA GLN A 177 1.25 19.81 -7.72
C GLN A 177 1.24 21.07 -6.84
N VAL A 178 1.39 20.93 -5.52
CA VAL A 178 1.49 22.08 -4.62
C VAL A 178 2.69 22.95 -4.99
N LEU A 179 3.88 22.37 -5.17
CA LEU A 179 5.07 23.15 -5.51
C LEU A 179 5.02 23.82 -6.88
N ILE A 180 4.31 23.25 -7.85
CA ILE A 180 4.17 23.83 -9.20
C ILE A 180 3.08 24.91 -9.24
N TYR A 181 1.90 24.63 -8.67
CA TYR A 181 0.73 25.49 -8.80
C TYR A 181 0.64 26.58 -7.70
N PHE A 182 1.23 26.36 -6.52
CA PHE A 182 1.19 27.34 -5.44
C PHE A 182 1.97 28.64 -5.76
N PRO A 183 3.19 28.60 -6.35
CA PRO A 183 3.90 29.82 -6.75
C PRO A 183 3.15 30.59 -7.84
N THR A 184 2.48 29.89 -8.76
CA THR A 184 1.69 30.54 -9.82
C THR A 184 0.47 31.30 -9.28
N LEU A 185 -0.11 30.86 -8.15
CA LEU A 185 -1.19 31.59 -7.48
C LEU A 185 -0.72 32.88 -6.81
N LEU A 186 0.55 32.94 -6.41
CA LEU A 186 1.15 34.09 -5.72
C LEU A 186 1.93 35.02 -6.66
N SER A 187 1.95 34.73 -7.97
CA SER A 187 2.71 35.49 -8.98
C SER A 187 4.18 35.67 -8.60
N ILE A 188 4.78 34.69 -7.90
CA ILE A 188 6.18 34.74 -7.50
C ILE A 188 7.02 34.33 -8.72
N GLU A 189 7.69 35.30 -9.34
CA GLU A 189 8.72 35.00 -10.34
C GLU A 189 9.93 34.38 -9.63
N LEU A 190 10.17 33.10 -9.90
CA LEU A 190 11.31 32.37 -9.33
C LEU A 190 12.58 32.72 -10.12
N PRO A 191 13.60 33.35 -9.50
CA PRO A 191 14.81 33.83 -10.20
C PRO A 191 15.81 32.70 -10.56
N PHE A 192 15.35 31.45 -10.67
CA PHE A 192 16.20 30.26 -10.79
C PHE A 192 16.28 29.70 -12.21
N SER A 193 16.05 30.50 -13.25
CA SER A 193 16.00 30.03 -14.65
C SER A 193 17.23 29.22 -15.06
N ASP A 194 18.41 29.66 -14.62
CA ASP A 194 19.69 29.09 -15.07
C ASP A 194 20.07 27.82 -14.30
N LEU A 195 19.52 27.65 -13.09
CA LEU A 195 19.70 26.45 -12.26
C LEU A 195 18.56 25.45 -12.41
N ALA A 196 17.47 25.83 -13.08
CA ALA A 196 16.27 25.02 -13.23
C ALA A 196 16.51 23.63 -13.84
N PRO A 197 17.35 23.45 -14.89
CA PRO A 197 17.63 22.12 -15.43
C PRO A 197 18.35 21.20 -14.43
N GLY A 198 19.31 21.74 -13.67
CA GLY A 198 20.05 20.98 -12.65
C GLY A 198 19.18 20.60 -11.45
N ILE A 199 18.33 21.53 -10.99
CA ILE A 199 17.35 21.26 -9.93
C ILE A 199 16.34 20.20 -10.39
N ALA A 200 15.88 20.29 -11.64
CA ALA A 200 14.97 19.32 -12.23
C ALA A 200 15.60 17.92 -12.32
N ALA A 201 16.87 17.83 -12.70
CA ALA A 201 17.61 16.58 -12.72
C ALA A 201 17.63 15.92 -11.33
N VAL A 202 18.02 16.67 -10.29
CA VAL A 202 18.11 16.16 -8.92
C VAL A 202 16.75 15.71 -8.39
N ILE A 203 15.68 16.47 -8.67
CA ILE A 203 14.32 16.09 -8.25
C ILE A 203 13.88 14.81 -8.97
N THR A 204 14.09 14.74 -10.29
CA THR A 204 13.74 13.55 -11.08
C THR A 204 14.51 12.32 -10.62
N ASP A 205 15.79 12.46 -10.32
CA ASP A 205 16.64 11.42 -9.76
C ASP A 205 16.11 10.90 -8.41
N LEU A 206 15.79 11.81 -7.49
CA LEU A 206 15.22 11.46 -6.19
C LEU A 206 13.87 10.76 -6.33
N LEU A 207 13.01 11.22 -7.25
CA LEU A 207 11.71 10.60 -7.53
C LEU A 207 11.86 9.21 -8.15
N ILE A 208 12.82 9.01 -9.04
CA ILE A 208 13.10 7.70 -9.64
C ILE A 208 13.62 6.73 -8.58
N LEU A 209 14.59 7.14 -7.76
CA LEU A 209 15.10 6.33 -6.65
C LEU A 209 13.99 5.97 -5.66
N TYR A 210 13.15 6.95 -5.31
CA TYR A 210 12.00 6.75 -4.47
C TYR A 210 11.02 5.74 -5.08
N MET A 211 10.71 5.86 -6.37
CA MET A 211 9.87 4.91 -7.10
C MET A 211 10.43 3.50 -7.09
N LEU A 212 11.70 3.33 -7.46
CA LEU A 212 12.36 2.03 -7.47
C LEU A 212 12.30 1.37 -6.09
N SER A 213 12.54 2.16 -5.03
CA SER A 213 12.41 1.68 -3.65
C SER A 213 10.98 1.19 -3.34
N LEU A 214 9.95 1.93 -3.75
CA LEU A 214 8.55 1.53 -3.55
C LEU A 214 8.19 0.27 -4.33
N LEU A 215 8.70 0.13 -5.56
CA LEU A 215 8.46 -1.06 -6.37
C LEU A 215 9.09 -2.31 -5.78
N GLU A 216 10.30 -2.21 -5.25
CA GLU A 216 10.94 -3.32 -4.54
C GLU A 216 10.17 -3.68 -3.26
N VAL A 217 9.76 -2.68 -2.47
CA VAL A 217 8.93 -2.90 -1.28
C VAL A 217 7.61 -3.57 -1.64
N TRP A 218 6.93 -3.12 -2.69
CA TRP A 218 5.71 -3.75 -3.19
C TRP A 218 5.97 -5.19 -3.65
N LYS A 219 7.05 -5.44 -4.39
CA LYS A 219 7.42 -6.80 -4.82
C LYS A 219 7.72 -7.72 -3.64
N LEU A 220 8.34 -7.21 -2.58
CA LEU A 220 8.63 -7.96 -1.36
C LEU A 220 7.34 -8.27 -0.58
N LYS A 221 6.47 -7.27 -0.37
CA LYS A 221 5.25 -7.44 0.43
C LYS A 221 4.11 -8.14 -0.31
N SER A 222 4.05 -8.06 -1.64
CA SER A 222 3.07 -8.80 -2.45
C SER A 222 3.27 -10.32 -2.42
N LYS A 223 4.43 -10.81 -1.96
CA LYS A 223 4.68 -12.23 -1.70
C LYS A 223 4.16 -12.69 -0.34
N THR A 224 4.05 -11.81 0.64
CA THR A 224 3.80 -12.16 2.04
C THR A 224 2.44 -11.66 2.56
N ALA A 225 1.77 -10.76 1.84
CA ALA A 225 0.50 -10.16 2.25
C ALA A 225 -0.50 -10.11 1.08
N PHE A 226 -1.76 -9.81 1.37
CA PHE A 226 -2.85 -9.60 0.40
C PHE A 226 -2.67 -8.28 -0.41
N ILE A 227 -1.51 -8.11 -1.05
CA ILE A 227 -1.08 -6.95 -1.84
C ILE A 227 -0.74 -7.35 -3.28
#